data_AF-A0AA48I9X8-F1
#
_entry.id   AF-A0AA48I9X8-F1
#
_cell.length_a   1.000
_cell.length_b   1.000
_cell.length_c   1.000
_cell.angle_alpha   90.00
_cell.angle_beta   90.00
_cell.angle_gamma   90.00
#
_symmetry.space_group_name_H-M   'P 1'
#
loop_
_entity.id
_entity.type
_entity.pdbx_description
1 polymer ?
#
loop_
_entity_poly.entity_id
_entity_poly.type
_entity_poly.pdbx_seq_one_letter_code
_entity_poly.pdbx_strand_id
1 'polypeptide(L)'
;MPNLVKASVIAIVLLLIWIGWQQSPQDQLSSTTQSALDNSNQGKSEVASSTTLSPLDHVSSDDIESEFQKKSTDEVFIDSEVLYQQASLLKGCQRALADDVAMQAWLDDANQKNESHFLVEEKLAQFERCKDVDRSIDYVTLLEQAALAGSEQALTKFWATRDEEYYRFQNIDLSDRDAMIEARYGLSQKKYQVAEALAVKGSEKAILWLMYGYKENGPQPQGQDYIRALAYGLALKDITDDSKTYGNATWFIERITATMKPKEIRQAESLSEEIRLQFER
;
A
#
# COMPACT_ATOMS: atom_id res chain seq x y z
N MET A 1 57.87 -28.40 7.78
CA MET A 1 57.05 -27.36 7.11
C MET A 1 55.71 -27.99 6.74
N PRO A 2 54.65 -27.84 7.57
CA PRO A 2 53.31 -28.32 7.26
C PRO A 2 52.41 -27.16 6.80
N ASN A 3 51.54 -27.41 5.82
CA ASN A 3 50.20 -26.84 5.68
C ASN A 3 49.68 -27.16 4.27
N LEU A 4 49.12 -28.36 4.10
CA LEU A 4 48.51 -28.80 2.85
C LEU A 4 47.34 -29.75 3.13
N VAL A 5 46.41 -29.35 4.00
CA VAL A 5 45.12 -30.04 4.20
C VAL A 5 44.05 -29.03 4.63
N LYS A 6 43.60 -28.13 3.73
CA LYS A 6 42.37 -27.32 3.93
C LYS A 6 41.67 -26.97 2.61
N ALA A 7 41.56 -27.92 1.68
CA ALA A 7 40.89 -27.68 0.39
C ALA A 7 39.78 -28.69 0.04
N SER A 8 39.28 -29.49 0.99
CA SER A 8 38.41 -30.64 0.67
C SER A 8 37.07 -30.73 1.42
N VAL A 9 36.53 -29.62 1.93
CA VAL A 9 35.24 -29.62 2.68
C VAL A 9 34.16 -28.72 2.05
N ILE A 10 34.49 -27.86 1.08
CA ILE A 10 33.52 -26.90 0.52
C ILE A 10 32.70 -27.48 -0.65
N ALA A 11 33.09 -28.63 -1.21
CA ALA A 11 32.45 -29.19 -2.41
C ALA A 11 31.22 -30.09 -2.17
N ILE A 12 30.79 -30.35 -0.92
CA ILE A 12 29.71 -31.31 -0.62
C ILE A 12 28.42 -30.65 -0.12
N VAL A 13 28.43 -29.34 0.20
CA VAL A 13 27.24 -28.63 0.70
C VAL A 13 26.34 -28.07 -0.42
N LEU A 14 26.82 -28.03 -1.67
CA LEU A 14 26.08 -27.46 -2.81
C LEU A 14 25.24 -28.47 -3.62
N LEU A 15 25.07 -29.70 -3.14
CA LEU A 15 24.35 -30.78 -3.86
C LEU A 15 23.11 -31.31 -3.12
N LEU A 16 22.64 -30.63 -2.07
CA LEU A 16 21.48 -31.07 -1.27
C LEU A 16 20.30 -30.06 -1.17
N ILE A 17 20.29 -29.00 -1.97
CA ILE A 17 19.16 -28.03 -2.00
C ILE A 17 18.19 -28.31 -3.19
N TRP A 18 18.40 -29.38 -3.96
CA TRP A 18 17.71 -29.63 -5.23
C TRP A 18 16.60 -30.72 -5.20
N ILE A 19 16.19 -31.25 -4.04
CA ILE A 19 15.20 -32.36 -3.96
C ILE A 19 14.00 -32.01 -3.05
N GLY A 20 13.59 -30.74 -3.01
CA GLY A 20 12.73 -30.24 -1.94
C GLY A 20 11.39 -29.61 -2.29
N TRP A 21 10.92 -29.60 -3.53
CA TRP A 21 9.60 -29.05 -3.91
C TRP A 21 9.08 -29.83 -5.12
N GLN A 22 8.56 -31.03 -4.91
CA GLN A 22 7.17 -31.36 -4.58
C GLN A 22 6.21 -31.14 -5.75
N GLN A 23 5.73 -32.29 -6.23
CA GLN A 23 4.78 -32.51 -7.29
C GLN A 23 3.47 -31.73 -7.09
N SER A 24 3.04 -31.06 -8.16
CA SER A 24 1.65 -30.69 -8.41
C SER A 24 0.94 -31.83 -9.15
N PRO A 25 -0.25 -32.26 -8.73
CA PRO A 25 -1.23 -32.85 -9.62
C PRO A 25 -2.20 -31.75 -10.09
N GLN A 26 -2.20 -31.51 -11.41
CA GLN A 26 -3.37 -30.98 -12.11
C GLN A 26 -4.48 -32.04 -12.16
N ASP A 27 -5.66 -31.56 -12.57
CA ASP A 27 -6.86 -32.26 -13.07
C ASP A 27 -8.02 -32.33 -12.05
N GLN A 28 -9.30 -32.04 -12.36
CA GLN A 28 -10.07 -31.69 -13.56
C GLN A 28 -11.49 -31.21 -13.14
N LEU A 29 -12.28 -30.76 -14.13
CA LEU A 29 -13.75 -30.58 -14.21
C LEU A 29 -14.33 -29.24 -13.69
N SER A 30 -14.67 -28.25 -14.53
CA SER A 30 -15.63 -28.15 -15.67
C SER A 30 -17.06 -27.75 -15.26
N SER A 31 -17.50 -26.59 -15.76
CA SER A 31 -18.85 -26.18 -16.26
C SER A 31 -20.09 -26.62 -15.45
N THR A 32 -21.09 -25.79 -15.13
CA THR A 32 -22.00 -24.97 -15.95
C THR A 32 -22.88 -24.26 -14.88
N THR A 33 -23.51 -23.08 -14.98
CA THR A 33 -24.67 -22.77 -15.83
C THR A 33 -25.24 -21.37 -15.49
N GLN A 34 -25.50 -20.61 -16.55
CA GLN A 34 -26.65 -19.74 -16.86
C GLN A 34 -27.10 -18.56 -15.98
N SER A 35 -27.07 -17.41 -16.67
CA SER A 35 -27.93 -16.24 -16.55
C SER A 35 -29.43 -16.54 -16.53
N ALA A 36 -30.18 -15.72 -15.81
CA ALA A 36 -31.55 -15.38 -16.14
C ALA A 36 -31.76 -13.87 -15.93
N LEU A 37 -32.05 -13.16 -17.02
CA LEU A 37 -32.91 -11.98 -17.03
C LEU A 37 -34.31 -12.41 -16.54
N ASP A 38 -35.06 -11.57 -15.83
CA ASP A 38 -36.01 -10.63 -16.45
C ASP A 38 -37.01 -10.04 -15.44
N ASN A 39 -37.53 -8.86 -15.80
CA ASN A 39 -38.80 -8.23 -15.37
C ASN A 39 -38.90 -7.60 -13.95
N SER A 40 -39.66 -6.53 -13.70
CA SER A 40 -40.42 -5.55 -14.51
C SER A 40 -41.20 -4.66 -13.50
N ASN A 41 -41.64 -3.48 -13.96
CA ASN A 41 -42.75 -2.64 -13.48
C ASN A 41 -42.53 -1.78 -12.22
N GLN A 42 -42.50 -0.45 -12.38
CA GLN A 42 -43.63 0.48 -12.58
C GLN A 42 -44.50 0.70 -11.33
N GLY A 43 -44.49 1.94 -10.85
CA GLY A 43 -45.44 2.46 -9.86
C GLY A 43 -45.42 3.99 -9.86
N LYS A 44 -46.26 4.59 -10.72
CA LYS A 44 -46.66 6.01 -10.68
C LYS A 44 -47.45 6.31 -9.41
N SER A 45 -47.28 7.51 -8.86
CA SER A 45 -48.40 8.24 -8.24
C SER A 45 -48.14 9.76 -8.26
N GLU A 46 -48.97 10.46 -9.04
CA GLU A 46 -49.24 11.91 -8.92
C GLU A 46 -50.25 12.12 -7.79
N VAL A 47 -50.11 13.18 -6.97
CA VAL A 47 -51.26 13.98 -6.48
C VAL A 47 -50.83 15.43 -6.18
N ALA A 48 -51.35 16.33 -7.03
CA ALA A 48 -51.99 17.64 -6.81
C ALA A 48 -51.39 18.79 -5.95
N SER A 49 -51.40 19.96 -6.62
CA SER A 49 -51.28 21.36 -6.19
C SER A 49 -52.32 21.87 -5.18
N SER A 50 -51.97 22.95 -4.47
CA SER A 50 -52.67 24.27 -4.45
C SER A 50 -51.97 25.20 -3.43
N THR A 51 -51.17 26.19 -3.86
CA THR A 51 -51.50 27.62 -4.05
C THR A 51 -51.90 28.39 -2.78
N THR A 52 -51.07 29.35 -2.35
CA THR A 52 -51.51 30.69 -1.94
C THR A 52 -50.37 31.71 -2.04
N LEU A 53 -50.64 32.80 -2.75
CA LEU A 53 -49.83 34.00 -3.00
C LEU A 53 -50.37 35.12 -2.09
N SER A 54 -49.53 35.90 -1.39
CA SER A 54 -49.11 37.29 -1.70
C SER A 54 -48.86 38.04 -0.36
N PRO A 55 -48.31 39.28 -0.29
CA PRO A 55 -47.67 40.12 -1.31
C PRO A 55 -46.28 40.68 -0.95
N LEU A 56 -45.69 41.31 -1.96
CA LEU A 56 -44.45 42.08 -2.05
C LEU A 56 -44.22 43.15 -0.96
N ASP A 57 -42.95 43.27 -0.55
CA ASP A 57 -42.33 44.56 -0.26
C ASP A 57 -41.03 44.72 -1.04
N HIS A 58 -40.84 45.94 -1.51
CA HIS A 58 -39.96 46.39 -2.57
C HIS A 58 -38.63 46.84 -1.97
N VAL A 59 -37.52 46.14 -2.22
CA VAL A 59 -36.17 46.67 -1.96
C VAL A 59 -35.28 46.38 -3.16
N SER A 60 -34.67 47.47 -3.61
CA SER A 60 -33.86 47.64 -4.82
C SER A 60 -32.78 46.57 -4.98
N SER A 61 -32.80 45.92 -6.14
CA SER A 61 -31.65 45.25 -6.74
C SER A 61 -30.71 46.37 -7.19
N ASP A 62 -29.52 46.50 -6.59
CA ASP A 62 -28.30 47.08 -7.18
C ASP A 62 -27.14 47.32 -6.16
N ASP A 63 -27.29 47.02 -4.86
CA ASP A 63 -26.21 47.25 -3.87
C ASP A 63 -25.83 46.04 -2.98
N ILE A 64 -26.00 44.79 -3.45
CA ILE A 64 -25.49 43.59 -2.75
C ILE A 64 -24.63 42.73 -3.69
N GLU A 65 -23.89 43.39 -4.57
CA GLU A 65 -22.95 42.77 -5.50
C GLU A 65 -21.54 43.33 -5.23
N SER A 66 -21.01 43.10 -4.01
CA SER A 66 -19.63 43.55 -3.70
C SER A 66 -18.87 42.77 -2.62
N GLU A 67 -19.46 41.87 -1.83
CA GLU A 67 -18.68 41.19 -0.77
C GLU A 67 -18.98 39.69 -0.57
N PHE A 68 -19.77 39.06 -1.46
CA PHE A 68 -20.16 37.64 -1.29
C PHE A 68 -19.76 36.72 -2.45
N GLN A 69 -18.71 37.06 -3.19
CA GLN A 69 -18.06 36.18 -4.18
C GLN A 69 -16.53 36.16 -4.04
N LYS A 70 -16.07 35.87 -2.83
CA LYS A 70 -14.74 35.26 -2.66
C LYS A 70 -14.79 34.16 -1.60
N LYS A 71 -15.76 33.25 -1.74
CA LYS A 71 -15.63 31.92 -1.16
C LYS A 71 -14.77 31.12 -2.13
N SER A 72 -13.46 31.28 -1.98
CA SER A 72 -12.50 30.35 -2.57
C SER A 72 -12.91 28.96 -2.12
N THR A 73 -12.98 28.06 -3.09
CA THR A 73 -12.90 26.63 -2.87
C THR A 73 -11.54 26.39 -2.23
N ASP A 74 -11.46 26.52 -0.91
CA ASP A 74 -10.35 25.96 -0.16
C ASP A 74 -10.51 24.45 -0.30
N GLU A 75 -9.83 23.87 -1.30
CA GLU A 75 -9.35 22.50 -1.17
C GLU A 75 -8.68 22.45 0.20
N VAL A 76 -9.27 21.70 1.12
CA VAL A 76 -8.65 21.44 2.42
C VAL A 76 -7.33 20.76 2.09
N PHE A 77 -6.24 21.53 2.13
CA PHE A 77 -4.90 21.00 1.97
C PHE A 77 -4.65 20.12 3.19
N ILE A 78 -4.88 18.82 3.02
CA ILE A 78 -4.57 17.87 4.06
C ILE A 78 -3.06 17.67 4.03
N ASP A 79 -2.39 18.21 5.05
CA ASP A 79 -0.95 18.06 5.21
C ASP A 79 -0.59 16.57 5.30
N SER A 80 0.16 16.10 4.30
CA SER A 80 0.56 14.69 4.18
C SER A 80 1.41 14.23 5.35
N GLU A 81 2.16 15.13 5.98
CA GLU A 81 2.98 14.83 7.15
C GLU A 81 2.11 14.66 8.40
N VAL A 82 1.07 15.49 8.57
CA VAL A 82 0.13 15.35 9.70
C VAL A 82 -0.59 14.00 9.64
N LEU A 83 -1.10 13.62 8.46
CA LEU A 83 -1.71 12.30 8.26
C LEU A 83 -0.72 11.16 8.54
N TYR A 84 0.50 11.28 8.02
CA TYR A 84 1.54 10.27 8.24
C TYR A 84 1.90 10.10 9.72
N GLN A 85 2.05 11.20 10.45
CA GLN A 85 2.38 11.18 11.88
C GLN A 85 1.25 10.56 12.70
N GLN A 86 0.00 10.92 12.41
CA GLN A 86 -1.17 10.31 13.03
C GLN A 86 -1.24 8.81 12.76
N ALA A 87 -1.10 8.40 11.50
CA ALA A 87 -1.13 7.00 11.11
C ALA A 87 0.03 6.20 11.73
N SER A 88 1.21 6.81 11.83
CA SER A 88 2.40 6.21 12.44
C SER A 88 2.22 5.98 13.94
N LEU A 89 1.65 6.95 14.66
CA LEU A 89 1.28 6.81 16.06
C LEU A 89 0.29 5.66 16.24
N LEU A 90 -0.80 5.67 15.48
CA LEU A 90 -1.85 4.64 15.54
C LEU A 90 -1.29 3.24 15.27
N LYS A 91 -0.45 3.07 14.25
CA LYS A 91 0.23 1.80 13.94
C LYS A 91 1.13 1.35 15.08
N GLY A 92 1.91 2.26 15.67
CA GLY A 92 2.78 1.99 16.82
C GLY A 92 2.03 1.58 18.09
N CYS A 93 0.79 2.05 18.24
CA CYS A 93 -0.05 1.78 19.41
C CYS A 93 -0.89 0.51 19.31
N GLN A 94 -0.92 -0.18 18.15
CA GLN A 94 -1.76 -1.37 17.95
C GLN A 94 -1.48 -2.52 18.92
N ARG A 95 -0.28 -2.59 19.51
CA ARG A 95 0.14 -3.62 20.47
C ARG A 95 0.50 -3.05 21.85
N ALA A 96 0.16 -1.79 22.10
CA ALA A 96 0.34 -1.19 23.42
C ALA A 96 -0.59 -1.85 24.45
N LEU A 97 -0.16 -1.87 25.70
CA LEU A 97 -0.98 -2.33 26.81
C LEU A 97 -2.17 -1.39 26.99
N ALA A 98 -3.33 -1.95 27.34
CA ALA A 98 -4.60 -1.24 27.23
C ALA A 98 -4.85 -0.25 28.36
N ASP A 99 -4.37 -0.55 29.56
CA ASP A 99 -4.64 0.19 30.79
C ASP A 99 -3.52 -0.04 31.83
N ASP A 100 -3.61 0.69 32.94
CA ASP A 100 -2.65 0.60 34.04
C ASP A 100 -2.57 -0.79 34.67
N VAL A 101 -3.68 -1.55 34.65
CA VAL A 101 -3.73 -2.91 35.20
C VAL A 101 -2.90 -3.86 34.34
N ALA A 102 -3.09 -3.81 33.02
CA ALA A 102 -2.28 -4.57 32.06
C ALA A 102 -0.81 -4.16 32.13
N MET A 103 -0.54 -2.87 32.37
CA MET A 103 0.82 -2.37 32.54
C MET A 103 1.49 -2.92 33.79
N GLN A 104 0.81 -2.86 34.94
CA GLN A 104 1.34 -3.39 36.19
C GLN A 104 1.58 -4.89 36.11
N ALA A 105 0.64 -5.65 35.53
CA ALA A 105 0.81 -7.08 35.32
C ALA A 105 2.03 -7.41 34.45
N TRP A 106 2.29 -6.61 33.41
CA TRP A 106 3.48 -6.77 32.58
C TRP A 106 4.77 -6.45 33.35
N LEU A 107 4.79 -5.39 34.17
CA LEU A 107 5.94 -5.04 35.01
C LEU A 107 6.26 -6.13 36.04
N ASP A 108 5.24 -6.72 36.66
CA ASP A 108 5.42 -7.82 37.62
C ASP A 108 6.02 -9.06 36.95
N ASP A 109 5.56 -9.41 35.75
CA ASP A 109 6.11 -10.51 34.94
C ASP A 109 7.55 -10.21 34.48
N ALA A 110 7.81 -8.98 34.03
CA ALA A 110 9.14 -8.53 33.62
C ALA A 110 10.16 -8.61 34.77
N ASN A 111 9.74 -8.21 35.98
CA ASN A 111 10.56 -8.35 37.19
C ASN A 111 10.85 -9.81 37.52
N GLN A 112 9.85 -10.71 37.42
CA GLN A 112 10.03 -12.14 37.67
C GLN A 112 10.99 -12.79 36.66
N LYS A 113 10.95 -12.34 35.41
CA LYS A 113 11.83 -12.83 34.33
C LYS A 113 13.19 -12.14 34.29
N ASN A 114 13.42 -11.16 35.17
CA ASN A 114 14.62 -10.33 35.17
C ASN A 114 14.88 -9.71 33.78
N GLU A 115 13.82 -9.16 33.19
CA GLU A 115 13.88 -8.48 31.90
C GLU A 115 14.83 -7.28 31.95
N SER A 116 15.42 -6.96 30.79
CA SER A 116 16.37 -5.85 30.71
C SER A 116 15.69 -4.50 31.00
N HIS A 117 16.41 -3.60 31.68
CA HIS A 117 15.96 -2.24 31.92
C HIS A 117 15.52 -1.53 30.63
N PHE A 118 16.27 -1.73 29.54
CA PHE A 118 15.96 -1.17 28.23
C PHE A 118 14.56 -1.57 27.74
N LEU A 119 14.20 -2.86 27.87
CA LEU A 119 12.88 -3.34 27.45
C LEU A 119 11.76 -2.77 28.32
N VAL A 120 12.01 -2.65 29.63
CA VAL A 120 11.07 -2.04 30.58
C VAL A 120 10.80 -0.58 30.23
N GLU A 121 11.86 0.20 29.97
CA GLU A 121 11.74 1.59 29.54
C GLU A 121 11.01 1.73 28.20
N GLU A 122 11.33 0.89 27.22
CA GLU A 122 10.65 0.89 25.92
C GLU A 122 9.15 0.62 26.08
N LYS A 123 8.78 -0.34 26.92
CA LYS A 123 7.38 -0.68 27.19
C LYS A 123 6.63 0.45 27.90
N LEU A 124 7.26 1.07 28.90
CA LEU A 124 6.73 2.25 29.60
C LEU A 124 6.50 3.41 28.63
N ALA A 125 7.50 3.72 27.80
CA ALA A 125 7.39 4.79 26.83
C ALA A 125 6.31 4.53 25.76
N GLN A 126 6.10 3.26 25.37
CA GLN A 126 5.00 2.89 24.48
C GLN A 126 3.64 3.05 25.17
N PHE A 127 3.51 2.58 26.41
CA PHE A 127 2.27 2.68 27.18
C PHE A 127 1.84 4.15 27.34
N GLU A 128 2.72 5.01 27.84
CA GLU A 128 2.43 6.43 28.07
C GLU A 128 2.03 7.16 26.79
N ARG A 129 2.65 6.82 25.66
CA ARG A 129 2.32 7.42 24.36
C ARG A 129 0.97 6.96 23.81
N CYS A 130 0.48 5.80 24.23
CA CYS A 130 -0.65 5.11 23.60
C CYS A 130 -1.90 5.00 24.47
N LYS A 131 -1.81 5.32 25.77
CA LYS A 131 -2.92 5.13 26.73
C LYS A 131 -4.20 5.87 26.35
N ASP A 132 -4.08 7.04 25.74
CA ASP A 132 -5.22 7.89 25.34
C ASP A 132 -5.50 7.82 23.82
N VAL A 133 -4.84 6.92 23.09
CA VAL A 133 -5.00 6.80 21.63
C VAL A 133 -6.16 5.88 21.31
N ASP A 134 -7.11 6.38 20.50
CA ASP A 134 -8.17 5.54 19.92
C ASP A 134 -7.58 4.62 18.85
N ARG A 135 -7.31 3.37 19.26
CA ARG A 135 -6.71 2.34 18.40
C ARG A 135 -7.68 1.76 17.37
N SER A 136 -8.96 2.11 17.41
CA SER A 136 -9.97 1.66 16.44
C SER A 136 -9.89 2.40 15.09
N ILE A 137 -9.20 3.56 15.06
CA ILE A 137 -9.03 4.35 13.85
C ILE A 137 -8.21 3.58 12.81
N ASP A 138 -8.72 3.54 11.57
CA ASP A 138 -8.07 2.90 10.42
C ASP A 138 -6.83 3.68 9.96
N TYR A 139 -5.68 3.34 10.54
CA TYR A 139 -4.41 3.93 10.12
C TYR A 139 -3.97 3.46 8.73
N VAL A 140 -4.51 2.37 8.19
CA VAL A 140 -4.12 1.89 6.85
C VAL A 140 -4.67 2.88 5.82
N THR A 141 -5.92 3.31 5.97
CA THR A 141 -6.49 4.39 5.15
C THR A 141 -5.77 5.72 5.35
N LEU A 142 -5.37 6.08 6.59
CA LEU A 142 -4.58 7.30 6.80
C LEU A 142 -3.21 7.24 6.12
N LEU A 143 -2.54 6.08 6.10
CA LEU A 143 -1.29 5.88 5.36
C LEU A 143 -1.50 6.01 3.85
N GLU A 144 -2.58 5.45 3.31
CA GLU A 144 -2.96 5.58 1.90
C GLU A 144 -3.17 7.05 1.52
N GLN A 145 -3.96 7.79 2.31
CA GLN A 145 -4.24 9.21 2.09
C GLN A 145 -2.97 10.07 2.18
N ALA A 146 -2.15 9.85 3.20
CA ALA A 146 -0.88 10.55 3.38
C ALA A 146 0.06 10.32 2.18
N ALA A 147 0.12 9.08 1.68
CA ALA A 147 0.93 8.75 0.52
C ALA A 147 0.40 9.46 -0.73
N LEU A 148 -0.91 9.40 -1.01
CA LEU A 148 -1.52 10.11 -2.15
C LEU A 148 -1.31 11.63 -2.10
N ALA A 149 -1.27 12.19 -0.88
CA ALA A 149 -0.93 13.59 -0.63
C ALA A 149 0.59 13.90 -0.73
N GLY A 150 1.43 12.91 -1.03
CA GLY A 150 2.85 13.08 -1.36
C GLY A 150 3.85 12.55 -0.31
N SER A 151 3.39 11.95 0.79
CA SER A 151 4.31 11.42 1.81
C SER A 151 4.92 10.08 1.38
N GLU A 152 6.20 10.10 0.96
CA GLU A 152 6.95 8.88 0.66
C GLU A 152 7.14 7.96 1.87
N GLN A 153 7.17 8.54 3.08
CA GLN A 153 7.25 7.77 4.32
C GLN A 153 5.95 7.00 4.57
N ALA A 154 4.81 7.63 4.27
CA ALA A 154 3.53 6.95 4.30
C ALA A 154 3.45 5.83 3.25
N LEU A 155 3.92 6.06 2.02
CA LEU A 155 4.00 5.01 1.01
C LEU A 155 4.78 3.80 1.53
N THR A 156 5.94 4.03 2.15
CA THR A 156 6.78 2.96 2.71
C THR A 156 6.03 2.14 3.77
N LYS A 157 5.35 2.80 4.71
CA LYS A 157 4.56 2.11 5.74
C LYS A 157 3.30 1.45 5.19
N PHE A 158 2.65 2.08 4.21
CA PHE A 158 1.47 1.54 3.52
C PHE A 158 1.84 0.26 2.77
N TRP A 159 2.92 0.29 2.00
CA TRP A 159 3.44 -0.87 1.27
C TRP A 159 3.77 -2.04 2.20
N ALA A 160 4.33 -1.74 3.38
CA ALA A 160 4.64 -2.73 4.42
C ALA A 160 3.43 -3.17 5.28
N THR A 161 2.23 -2.67 5.01
CA THR A 161 1.01 -3.10 5.71
C THR A 161 0.73 -4.56 5.39
N ARG A 162 0.58 -5.37 6.44
CA ARG A 162 0.25 -6.79 6.31
C ARG A 162 -1.24 -6.97 6.08
N ASP A 163 -1.59 -8.07 5.44
CA ASP A 163 -2.97 -8.43 5.13
C ASP A 163 -3.86 -8.42 6.38
N GLU A 164 -3.39 -8.96 7.51
CA GLU A 164 -4.19 -9.05 8.74
C GLU A 164 -4.48 -7.67 9.34
N GLU A 165 -3.56 -6.71 9.16
CA GLU A 165 -3.79 -5.33 9.58
C GLU A 165 -4.91 -4.69 8.76
N TYR A 166 -4.93 -4.94 7.45
CA TYR A 166 -5.96 -4.44 6.54
C TYR A 166 -7.31 -5.12 6.78
N TYR A 167 -7.34 -6.45 6.88
CA TYR A 167 -8.56 -7.23 7.10
C TYR A 167 -9.34 -6.76 8.32
N ARG A 168 -8.64 -6.45 9.40
CA ARG A 168 -9.26 -5.93 10.63
C ARG A 168 -10.06 -4.65 10.39
N PHE A 169 -9.52 -3.69 9.65
CA PHE A 169 -10.21 -2.42 9.44
C PHE A 169 -11.28 -2.50 8.34
N GLN A 170 -11.11 -3.43 7.41
CA GLN A 170 -12.11 -3.70 6.36
C GLN A 170 -13.21 -4.68 6.83
N ASN A 171 -13.20 -5.09 8.11
CA ASN A 171 -14.16 -6.05 8.68
C ASN A 171 -14.29 -7.35 7.87
N ILE A 172 -13.16 -7.85 7.34
CA ILE A 172 -13.13 -9.09 6.56
C ILE A 172 -13.29 -10.28 7.49
N ASP A 173 -14.23 -11.18 7.16
CA ASP A 173 -14.41 -12.45 7.84
C ASP A 173 -13.22 -13.37 7.54
N LEU A 174 -12.42 -13.68 8.56
CA LEU A 174 -11.25 -14.54 8.43
C LEU A 174 -11.59 -16.03 8.25
N SER A 175 -12.87 -16.40 8.39
CA SER A 175 -13.36 -17.74 8.06
C SER A 175 -13.76 -17.89 6.59
N ASP A 176 -13.99 -16.78 5.90
CA ASP A 176 -14.27 -16.74 4.47
C ASP A 176 -12.96 -16.56 3.67
N ARG A 177 -12.47 -17.68 3.13
CA ARG A 177 -11.25 -17.71 2.33
C ARG A 177 -11.35 -16.81 1.09
N ASP A 178 -12.49 -16.75 0.43
CA ASP A 178 -12.63 -16.02 -0.83
C ASP A 178 -12.63 -14.52 -0.56
N ALA A 179 -13.31 -14.07 0.51
CA ALA A 179 -13.25 -12.69 0.98
C ALA A 179 -11.82 -12.27 1.36
N MET A 180 -11.05 -13.13 2.03
CA MET A 180 -9.64 -12.86 2.32
C MET A 180 -8.79 -12.71 1.05
N ILE A 181 -8.99 -13.58 0.06
CA ILE A 181 -8.26 -13.53 -1.22
C ILE A 181 -8.57 -12.23 -1.97
N GLU A 182 -9.85 -11.85 -2.04
CA GLU A 182 -10.28 -10.60 -2.68
C GLU A 182 -9.68 -9.39 -1.97
N ALA A 183 -9.74 -9.34 -0.63
CA ALA A 183 -9.18 -8.25 0.16
C ALA A 183 -7.66 -8.12 -0.02
N ARG A 184 -6.92 -9.24 -0.09
CA ARG A 184 -5.47 -9.25 -0.39
C ARG A 184 -5.19 -8.62 -1.74
N TYR A 185 -5.93 -9.03 -2.78
CA TYR A 185 -5.72 -8.48 -4.11
C TYR A 185 -6.10 -6.99 -4.17
N GLY A 186 -7.18 -6.60 -3.51
CA GLY A 186 -7.57 -5.18 -3.38
C GLY A 186 -6.49 -4.34 -2.70
N LEU A 187 -5.92 -4.83 -1.59
CA LEU A 187 -4.80 -4.15 -0.92
C LEU A 187 -3.57 -4.07 -1.82
N SER A 188 -3.22 -5.16 -2.51
CA SER A 188 -2.10 -5.18 -3.45
C SER A 188 -2.30 -4.13 -4.53
N GLN A 189 -3.45 -4.12 -5.21
CA GLN A 189 -3.76 -3.15 -6.25
C GLN A 189 -3.63 -1.70 -5.76
N LYS A 190 -4.17 -1.39 -4.57
CA LYS A 190 -4.02 -0.05 -3.96
C LYS A 190 -2.56 0.32 -3.75
N LYS A 191 -1.71 -0.59 -3.24
CA LYS A 191 -0.27 -0.32 -3.06
C LYS A 191 0.40 0.10 -4.37
N TYR A 192 0.14 -0.63 -5.46
CA TYR A 192 0.69 -0.27 -6.77
C TYR A 192 0.12 1.06 -7.27
N GLN A 193 -1.20 1.28 -7.21
CA GLN A 193 -1.83 2.53 -7.66
C GLN A 193 -1.27 3.76 -6.93
N VAL A 194 -1.12 3.67 -5.60
CA VAL A 194 -0.52 4.75 -4.81
C VAL A 194 0.93 4.98 -5.24
N ALA A 195 1.75 3.92 -5.36
CA ALA A 195 3.13 4.06 -5.80
C ALA A 195 3.22 4.64 -7.23
N GLU A 196 2.36 4.23 -8.17
CA GLU A 196 2.30 4.80 -9.52
C GLU A 196 1.96 6.30 -9.47
N ALA A 197 1.01 6.71 -8.63
CA ALA A 197 0.65 8.12 -8.46
C ALA A 197 1.79 8.99 -7.92
N LEU A 198 2.66 8.45 -7.04
CA LEU A 198 3.86 9.16 -6.59
C LEU A 198 5.00 9.09 -7.62
N ALA A 199 5.14 7.97 -8.32
CA ALA A 199 6.15 7.79 -9.36
C ALA A 199 5.97 8.84 -10.47
N VAL A 200 4.72 9.08 -10.90
CA VAL A 200 4.39 10.13 -11.88
C VAL A 200 4.86 11.52 -11.44
N LYS A 201 4.95 11.78 -10.14
CA LYS A 201 5.47 13.04 -9.56
C LYS A 201 6.99 13.03 -9.35
N GLY A 202 7.70 12.04 -9.90
CA GLY A 202 9.15 11.93 -9.80
C GLY A 202 9.67 11.26 -8.51
N SER A 203 8.83 10.56 -7.74
CA SER A 203 9.30 9.86 -6.54
C SER A 203 10.15 8.63 -6.91
N GLU A 204 11.48 8.76 -6.81
CA GLU A 204 12.41 7.64 -6.98
C GLU A 204 12.09 6.48 -6.03
N LYS A 205 11.68 6.77 -4.79
CA LYS A 205 11.29 5.75 -3.82
C LYS A 205 10.07 4.96 -4.28
N ALA A 206 9.07 5.62 -4.86
CA ALA A 206 7.91 4.94 -5.39
C ALA A 206 8.26 4.07 -6.60
N ILE A 207 9.13 4.54 -7.48
CA ILE A 207 9.63 3.77 -8.62
C ILE A 207 10.40 2.53 -8.15
N LEU A 208 11.22 2.64 -7.11
CA LEU A 208 11.90 1.50 -6.48
C LEU A 208 10.90 0.46 -5.96
N TRP A 209 9.82 0.89 -5.29
CA TRP A 209 8.76 -0.01 -4.84
C TRP A 209 8.08 -0.74 -6.00
N LEU A 210 7.79 -0.05 -7.10
CA LEU A 210 7.19 -0.65 -8.29
C LEU A 210 8.13 -1.65 -8.95
N MET A 211 9.41 -1.28 -9.12
CA MET A 211 10.45 -2.13 -9.71
C MET A 211 10.57 -3.48 -8.99
N TYR A 212 10.71 -3.46 -7.66
CA TYR A 212 10.80 -4.70 -6.88
C TYR A 212 9.45 -5.39 -6.72
N GLY A 213 8.37 -4.63 -6.55
CA GLY A 213 7.02 -5.15 -6.42
C GLY A 213 6.65 -6.02 -7.62
N TYR A 214 6.73 -5.46 -8.84
CA TYR A 214 6.41 -6.19 -10.05
C TYR A 214 7.30 -7.41 -10.26
N LYS A 215 8.58 -7.35 -9.87
CA LYS A 215 9.48 -8.52 -9.94
C LYS A 215 9.02 -9.65 -9.01
N GLU A 216 8.49 -9.34 -7.84
CA GLU A 216 8.24 -10.34 -6.79
C GLU A 216 6.81 -10.84 -6.78
N ASN A 217 5.83 -9.93 -6.72
CA ASN A 217 4.44 -10.22 -6.41
C ASN A 217 3.52 -9.14 -7.01
N GLY A 218 3.48 -9.02 -8.34
CA GLY A 218 2.68 -8.02 -9.06
C GLY A 218 1.22 -7.87 -8.55
N PRO A 219 0.49 -6.81 -8.93
CA PRO A 219 -0.84 -6.50 -8.39
C PRO A 219 -1.93 -7.53 -8.76
N GLN A 220 -1.63 -8.47 -9.66
CA GLN A 220 -2.58 -9.43 -10.20
C GLN A 220 -2.31 -10.86 -9.71
N PRO A 221 -3.32 -11.75 -9.74
CA PRO A 221 -3.19 -13.13 -9.27
C PRO A 221 -2.07 -13.93 -9.95
N GLN A 222 -1.76 -13.61 -11.22
CA GLN A 222 -0.67 -14.24 -11.98
C GLN A 222 0.74 -13.92 -11.45
N GLY A 223 0.88 -12.99 -10.50
CA GLY A 223 2.14 -12.73 -9.81
C GLY A 223 3.09 -11.81 -10.58
N GLN A 224 4.31 -12.27 -10.80
CA GLN A 224 5.43 -11.47 -11.30
C GLN A 224 5.14 -10.86 -12.69
N ASP A 225 5.54 -9.60 -12.88
CA ASP A 225 5.48 -8.87 -14.15
C ASP A 225 6.87 -8.29 -14.45
N TYR A 226 7.72 -9.11 -15.08
CA TYR A 226 9.09 -8.70 -15.39
C TYR A 226 9.17 -7.58 -16.42
N ILE A 227 8.15 -7.41 -17.28
CA ILE A 227 8.12 -6.32 -18.27
C ILE A 227 7.97 -4.98 -17.53
N ARG A 228 6.97 -4.85 -16.65
CA ARG A 228 6.80 -3.63 -15.84
C ARG A 228 7.96 -3.40 -14.90
N ALA A 229 8.45 -4.46 -14.26
CA ALA A 229 9.59 -4.37 -13.35
C ALA A 229 10.84 -3.81 -14.05
N LEU A 230 11.17 -4.31 -15.24
CA LEU A 230 12.27 -3.78 -16.05
C LEU A 230 11.98 -2.36 -16.55
N ALA A 231 10.76 -2.06 -16.98
CA ALA A 231 10.40 -0.72 -17.46
C ALA A 231 10.58 0.37 -16.40
N TYR A 232 10.15 0.11 -15.15
CA TYR A 232 10.41 1.02 -14.02
C TYR A 232 11.88 1.11 -13.66
N GLY A 233 12.64 0.01 -13.75
CA GLY A 233 14.09 0.02 -13.53
C GLY A 233 14.85 0.89 -14.55
N LEU A 234 14.50 0.76 -15.83
CA LEU A 234 15.04 1.59 -16.91
C LEU A 234 14.68 3.07 -16.71
N ALA A 235 13.41 3.37 -16.41
CA ALA A 235 12.96 4.74 -16.16
C ALA A 235 13.69 5.37 -14.96
N LEU A 236 13.85 4.61 -13.86
CA LEU A 236 14.58 5.07 -12.67
C LEU A 236 16.03 5.43 -13.00
N LYS A 237 16.73 4.54 -13.73
CA LYS A 237 18.13 4.73 -14.09
C LYS A 237 18.34 6.03 -14.88
N ASP A 238 17.37 6.42 -15.69
CA ASP A 238 17.48 7.58 -16.57
C ASP A 238 17.10 8.91 -15.89
N ILE A 239 16.31 8.89 -14.81
CA ILE A 239 15.92 10.10 -14.08
C ILE A 239 16.73 10.37 -12.81
N THR A 240 17.40 9.35 -12.26
CA THR A 240 18.09 9.45 -10.98
C THR A 240 19.43 10.15 -11.12
N ASP A 241 19.68 11.15 -10.27
CA ASP A 241 21.01 11.74 -10.08
C ASP A 241 21.78 11.10 -8.90
N ASP A 242 21.09 10.33 -8.05
CA ASP A 242 21.73 9.63 -6.94
C ASP A 242 22.52 8.40 -7.41
N SER A 243 23.84 8.42 -7.15
CA SER A 243 24.76 7.34 -7.57
C SER A 243 24.41 5.96 -7.01
N LYS A 244 23.80 5.89 -5.82
CA LYS A 244 23.41 4.63 -5.19
C LYS A 244 22.14 4.09 -5.82
N THR A 245 21.13 4.93 -6.04
CA THR A 245 19.92 4.59 -6.80
C THR A 245 20.26 4.15 -8.22
N TYR A 246 21.14 4.88 -8.92
CA TYR A 246 21.64 4.50 -10.24
C TYR A 246 22.29 3.10 -10.24
N GLY A 247 23.18 2.84 -9.27
CA GLY A 247 23.85 1.55 -9.14
C GLY A 247 22.87 0.41 -8.85
N ASN A 248 21.89 0.63 -7.99
CA ASN A 248 20.84 -0.35 -7.68
C ASN A 248 19.98 -0.66 -8.92
N ALA A 249 19.56 0.37 -9.66
CA ALA A 249 18.77 0.21 -10.88
C ALA A 249 19.57 -0.56 -11.94
N THR A 250 20.84 -0.21 -12.16
CA THR A 250 21.73 -0.89 -13.12
C THR A 250 21.87 -2.38 -12.78
N TRP A 251 22.21 -2.70 -11.54
CA TRP A 251 22.33 -4.08 -11.08
C TRP A 251 21.03 -4.87 -11.23
N PHE A 252 19.90 -4.23 -10.96
CA PHE A 252 18.58 -4.84 -11.15
C PHE A 252 18.31 -5.15 -12.62
N ILE A 253 18.55 -4.17 -13.52
CA ILE A 253 18.35 -4.29 -14.98
C ILE A 253 19.19 -5.46 -15.53
N GLU A 254 20.47 -5.54 -15.18
CA GLU A 254 21.37 -6.62 -15.64
C GLU A 254 20.83 -8.01 -15.25
N ARG A 255 20.33 -8.13 -14.02
CA ARG A 255 19.83 -9.42 -13.50
C ARG A 255 18.51 -9.83 -14.13
N ILE A 256 17.56 -8.90 -14.27
CA ILE A 256 16.24 -9.22 -14.79
C ILE A 256 16.31 -9.53 -16.29
N THR A 257 17.08 -8.75 -17.06
CA THR A 257 17.26 -8.97 -18.51
C THR A 257 17.90 -10.32 -18.84
N ALA A 258 18.78 -10.83 -17.98
CA ALA A 258 19.37 -12.17 -18.14
C ALA A 258 18.34 -13.32 -18.12
N THR A 259 17.12 -13.06 -17.62
CA THR A 259 16.03 -14.06 -17.54
C THR A 259 14.90 -13.82 -18.54
N MET A 260 14.95 -12.73 -19.31
CA MET A 260 13.87 -12.29 -20.20
C MET A 260 14.18 -12.60 -21.66
N LYS A 261 13.13 -12.78 -22.47
CA LYS A 261 13.26 -12.93 -23.92
C LYS A 261 13.50 -11.57 -24.58
N PRO A 262 14.21 -11.50 -25.72
CA PRO A 262 14.42 -10.23 -26.43
C PRO A 262 13.15 -9.45 -26.77
N LYS A 263 12.02 -10.15 -27.01
CA LYS A 263 10.73 -9.49 -27.26
C LYS A 263 10.19 -8.78 -26.01
N GLU A 264 10.31 -9.42 -24.84
CA GLU A 264 9.86 -8.86 -23.55
C GLU A 264 10.73 -7.67 -23.15
N ILE A 265 12.04 -7.74 -23.41
CA ILE A 265 12.96 -6.62 -23.19
C ILE A 265 12.54 -5.41 -24.04
N ARG A 266 12.29 -5.59 -25.35
CA ARG A 266 11.79 -4.49 -26.20
C ARG A 266 10.46 -3.91 -25.75
N GLN A 267 9.57 -4.75 -25.21
CA GLN A 267 8.31 -4.27 -24.63
C GLN A 267 8.56 -3.41 -23.39
N ALA A 268 9.49 -3.82 -22.53
CA ALA A 268 9.87 -3.05 -21.34
C ALA A 268 10.57 -1.73 -21.71
N GLU A 269 11.42 -1.71 -22.73
CA GLU A 269 12.05 -0.49 -23.26
C GLU A 269 10.99 0.50 -23.77
N SER A 270 10.01 0.03 -24.57
CA SER A 270 8.90 0.86 -25.05
C SER A 270 8.05 1.41 -23.88
N LEU A 271 7.73 0.57 -22.90
CA LEU A 271 6.96 0.98 -21.73
C LEU A 271 7.74 1.95 -20.84
N SER A 272 9.07 1.79 -20.73
CA SER A 272 9.93 2.69 -19.96
C SER A 272 9.87 4.12 -20.49
N GLU A 273 9.87 4.27 -21.82
CA GLU A 273 9.72 5.58 -22.44
C GLU A 273 8.35 6.21 -22.14
N GLU A 274 7.27 5.42 -22.21
CA GLU A 274 5.93 5.90 -21.85
C GLU A 274 5.84 6.36 -20.39
N ILE A 275 6.47 5.63 -19.47
CA ILE A 275 6.57 5.97 -18.05
C ILE A 275 7.36 7.27 -17.88
N ARG A 276 8.52 7.39 -18.53
CA ARG A 276 9.38 8.57 -18.45
C ARG A 276 8.66 9.84 -18.93
N LEU A 277 7.89 9.75 -20.01
CA LEU A 277 7.06 10.85 -20.53
C LEU A 277 5.90 11.23 -19.58
N GLN A 278 5.54 10.39 -18.61
CA GLN A 278 4.60 10.78 -17.56
C GLN A 278 5.28 11.60 -16.47
N PHE A 279 6.58 11.42 -16.23
CA PHE A 279 7.33 12.14 -15.20
C PHE A 279 7.65 13.58 -15.60
N GLU A 280 7.66 13.88 -16.90
CA GLU A 280 7.95 15.21 -17.46
C GLU A 280 6.70 16.12 -17.56
N ARG A 281 5.52 15.64 -17.19
CA ARG A 281 4.24 16.36 -17.28
C ARG A 281 3.81 16.94 -15.93
#